data_AF-A0A5Q2TFA5-F1
#
_entry.id   AF-A0A5Q2TFA5-F1
#
_cell.length_a   1.000
_cell.length_b   1.000
_cell.length_c   1.000
_cell.angle_alpha   90.00
_cell.angle_beta   90.00
_cell.angle_gamma   90.00
#
_symmetry.space_group_name_H-M   'P 1'
#
loop_
_entity.id
_entity.type
_entity.pdbx_description
1 polymer ?
#
loop_
_entity_poly.entity_id
_entity_poly.type
_entity_poly.pdbx_seq_one_letter_code
_entity_poly.pdbx_strand_id
1 'polypeptide(L)' 'MATSRWGKRIKAFRKLKGYTQIEFADKLGISVSQLGEIERGKRIPTTDNLEVIASKLDISLEELQPKMKENEVRRYMENR' A
#
# COMPACT_ATOMS: atom_id res chain seq x y z
N MET A 1 11.72 -4.90 5.00
CA MET A 1 11.39 -5.32 3.62
C MET A 1 10.29 -4.42 3.04
N ALA A 2 10.36 -4.12 1.75
CA ALA A 2 9.51 -3.15 1.05
C ALA A 2 7.99 -3.38 1.22
N THR A 3 7.58 -4.62 1.48
CA THR A 3 6.21 -5.04 1.78
C THR A 3 5.55 -4.23 2.89
N SER A 4 6.29 -3.94 3.96
CA SER A 4 5.74 -3.19 5.10
C SER A 4 5.45 -1.73 4.74
N ARG A 5 6.09 -1.19 3.70
CA ARG A 5 5.90 0.20 3.29
C ARG A 5 4.62 0.37 2.49
N TRP A 6 4.32 -0.56 1.57
CA TRP A 6 3.04 -0.58 0.84
C TRP A 6 1.87 -0.72 1.81
N GLY A 7 1.90 -1.72 2.70
CA GLY A 7 0.84 -1.93 3.69
C GLY A 7 0.56 -0.72 4.57
N LYS A 8 1.62 -0.05 5.05
CA LYS A 8 1.49 1.19 5.84
C LYS A 8 0.84 2.33 5.05
N ARG A 9 1.17 2.49 3.78
CA ARG A 9 0.59 3.53 2.93
C ARG A 9 -0.87 3.25 2.61
N ILE A 10 -1.20 2.02 2.24
CA ILE A 10 -2.59 1.58 2.01
C ILE A 10 -3.44 1.86 3.25
N LYS A 11 -2.94 1.48 4.44
CA LYS A 11 -3.61 1.77 5.72
C LYS A 11 -3.79 3.27 5.97
N ALA A 12 -2.78 4.08 5.67
CA ALA A 12 -2.82 5.52 5.87
C ALA A 12 -3.88 6.18 4.96
N PHE A 13 -3.85 5.90 3.65
CA PHE A 13 -4.83 6.44 2.72
C PHE A 13 -6.25 5.95 3.00
N ARG A 14 -6.43 4.66 3.33
CA ARG A 14 -7.73 4.14 3.74
C ARG A 14 -8.31 4.95 4.91
N LYS A 15 -7.50 5.22 5.94
CA LYS A 15 -7.91 6.04 7.08
C LYS A 15 -8.20 7.49 6.69
N LEU A 16 -7.40 8.08 5.80
CA LEU A 16 -7.63 9.44 5.30
C LEU A 16 -8.95 9.57 4.52
N LYS A 17 -9.34 8.52 3.78
CA LYS A 17 -10.65 8.44 3.12
C LYS A 17 -11.81 8.07 4.07
N GLY A 18 -11.53 7.87 5.36
CA GLY A 18 -12.54 7.57 6.38
C GLY A 18 -13.06 6.13 6.38
N TYR A 19 -12.44 5.20 5.64
CA TYR A 19 -12.92 3.83 5.56
C TYR A 19 -12.44 2.97 6.73
N THR A 20 -13.33 2.15 7.28
CA THR A 20 -12.97 1.00 8.11
C THR A 20 -12.30 -0.09 7.27
N GLN A 21 -11.67 -1.09 7.93
CA GLN A 21 -11.16 -2.25 7.19
C GLN A 21 -12.29 -3.08 6.55
N ILE A 22 -13.48 -3.09 7.15
CA ILE A 22 -14.64 -3.84 6.63
C ILE A 22 -15.12 -3.19 5.32
N GLU A 23 -15.41 -1.89 5.34
CA GLU A 23 -15.90 -1.17 4.16
C GLU A 23 -14.89 -1.17 3.02
N PHE A 24 -13.60 -1.03 3.33
CA PHE A 24 -12.59 -1.01 2.29
C PHE A 24 -12.35 -2.40 1.70
N ALA A 25 -12.38 -3.46 2.52
CA ALA A 25 -12.27 -4.83 2.03
C ALA A 25 -13.44 -5.18 1.10
N ASP A 26 -14.67 -4.75 1.46
CA ASP A 26 -15.86 -4.89 0.63
C ASP A 26 -15.70 -4.18 -0.73
N LYS A 27 -15.25 -2.92 -0.72
CA LYS A 27 -14.94 -2.15 -1.95
C LYS A 27 -13.90 -2.81 -2.86
N LEU A 28 -12.97 -3.57 -2.27
CA LEU A 28 -11.92 -4.29 -2.97
C LEU A 28 -12.34 -5.70 -3.41
N GLY A 29 -13.47 -6.21 -2.93
CA GLY A 29 -13.89 -7.59 -3.17
C GLY A 29 -12.97 -8.64 -2.52
N ILE A 30 -12.34 -8.30 -1.38
CA ILE A 30 -11.46 -9.21 -0.63
C ILE A 30 -11.94 -9.38 0.81
N SER A 31 -11.43 -10.38 1.51
CA SER A 31 -11.73 -10.53 2.94
C SER A 31 -11.03 -9.46 3.78
N VAL A 32 -11.67 -9.08 4.89
CA VAL A 32 -11.09 -8.17 5.91
C VAL A 32 -9.75 -8.68 6.42
N SER A 33 -9.60 -10.00 6.56
CA SER A 33 -8.36 -10.65 6.96
C SER A 33 -7.24 -10.41 5.94
N GLN A 34 -7.52 -10.64 4.64
CA GLN A 34 -6.56 -10.38 3.56
C GLN A 34 -6.12 -8.91 3.53
N LEU A 35 -7.06 -7.97 3.66
CA LEU A 35 -6.71 -6.55 3.76
C LEU A 35 -5.81 -6.29 4.98
N GLY A 36 -6.13 -6.89 6.14
CA GLY A 36 -5.30 -6.79 7.34
C GLY A 36 -3.89 -7.36 7.17
N GLU A 37 -3.73 -8.48 6.45
CA GLU A 37 -2.41 -9.04 6.11
C GLU A 37 -1.59 -8.09 5.22
N ILE A 38 -2.23 -7.49 4.22
CA ILE A 38 -1.61 -6.50 3.33
C ILE A 38 -1.15 -5.29 4.16
N GLU A 39 -2.04 -4.71 4.98
CA GLU A 39 -1.74 -3.51 5.77
C GLU A 39 -0.64 -3.72 6.81
N ARG A 40 -0.54 -4.93 7.36
CA ARG A 40 0.54 -5.32 8.29
C ARG A 40 1.83 -5.74 7.57
N GLY A 41 1.81 -5.82 6.24
CA GLY A 41 2.93 -6.26 5.42
C GLY A 41 3.24 -7.76 5.53
N LYS A 42 2.27 -8.57 6.00
CA LYS A 42 2.35 -10.04 6.01
C LYS A 42 2.07 -10.64 4.63
N ARG A 43 1.31 -9.92 3.79
CA ARG A 43 1.02 -10.27 2.39
C ARG A 43 1.55 -9.16 1.48
N ILE A 44 2.26 -9.56 0.42
CA ILE A 44 2.69 -8.65 -0.64
C ILE A 44 1.53 -8.48 -1.62
N PRO A 45 0.99 -7.26 -1.80
CA PRO A 45 0.03 -7.01 -2.87
C PRO A 45 0.71 -7.15 -4.24
N THR A 46 0.03 -7.78 -5.20
CA THR A 46 0.44 -7.81 -6.60
C THR A 46 0.28 -6.42 -7.23
N THR A 47 0.86 -6.21 -8.42
CA THR A 47 0.68 -4.97 -9.18
C THR A 47 -0.81 -4.69 -9.43
N ASP A 48 -1.57 -5.69 -9.88
CA ASP A 48 -3.01 -5.56 -10.11
C ASP A 48 -3.76 -5.16 -8.84
N ASN A 49 -3.40 -5.76 -7.69
CA ASN A 49 -3.98 -5.37 -6.41
C ASN A 49 -3.66 -3.90 -6.08
N LEU A 50 -2.44 -3.45 -6.36
CA LEU A 50 -2.04 -2.07 -6.11
C LEU A 50 -2.79 -1.07 -6.99
N GLU A 51 -3.02 -1.39 -8.26
CA GLU A 51 -3.80 -0.57 -9.19
C GLU A 51 -5.26 -0.46 -8.73
N VAL A 52 -5.89 -1.60 -8.39
CA VAL A 52 -7.25 -1.62 -7.86
C VAL A 52 -7.34 -0.84 -6.55
N ILE A 53 -6.37 -1.00 -5.65
CA ILE A 53 -6.34 -0.28 -4.37
C ILE A 53 -6.19 1.22 -4.59
N ALA A 54 -5.27 1.65 -5.46
CA ALA A 54 -5.08 3.07 -5.79
C ALA A 54 -6.37 3.67 -6.38
N SER A 55 -6.99 2.96 -7.34
CA SER A 55 -8.27 3.34 -7.94
C SER A 55 -9.40 3.48 -6.90
N LYS A 56 -9.57 2.51 -5.98
CA LYS A 56 -10.60 2.57 -4.92
C LYS A 56 -10.29 3.60 -3.83
N LEU A 57 -9.03 3.98 -3.69
CA LEU A 57 -8.59 5.09 -2.84
C LEU A 57 -8.59 6.43 -3.57
N ASP A 58 -9.00 6.49 -4.84
CA ASP A 58 -9.08 7.73 -5.61
C ASP A 58 -7.76 8.54 -5.52
N ILE A 59 -6.66 7.86 -5.82
CA ILE A 59 -5.29 8.37 -5.92
C ILE A 59 -4.57 7.65 -7.06
N SER A 60 -3.46 8.23 -7.51
CA SER A 60 -2.56 7.58 -8.46
C SER A 60 -1.74 6.44 -7.81
N LEU A 61 -1.23 5.51 -8.63
CA LEU A 61 -0.35 4.45 -8.15
C LEU A 61 0.98 5.04 -7.64
N GLU A 62 1.46 6.11 -8.27
CA GLU A 62 2.63 6.89 -7.89
C GLU A 62 2.46 7.50 -6.50
N GLU A 63 1.28 8.03 -6.20
CA GLU A 63 0.94 8.50 -4.86
C GLU A 63 0.87 7.36 -3.85
N LEU A 64 0.40 6.18 -4.23
CA LEU A 64 0.41 5.02 -3.34
C LEU A 64 1.83 4.48 -3.10
N GLN A 65 2.75 4.67 -4.05
CA GLN A 65 4.10 4.12 -4.02
C GLN A 65 4.92 4.60 -2.81
N PRO A 66 5.60 3.69 -2.10
CA PRO A 66 6.57 4.06 -1.10
C PRO A 66 7.73 4.85 -1.69
N LYS A 67 7.89 6.11 -1.27
CA LYS A 67 9.10 6.87 -1.57
C LYS A 67 10.31 6.19 -0.92
N MET A 68 11.38 6.01 -1.69
CA MET A 68 12.66 5.59 -1.15
C MET A 68 13.15 6.68 -0.18
N LYS A 69 13.71 6.28 0.96
CA LYS A 69 14.34 7.28 1.81
C LYS A 69 15.60 7.80 1.13
N GLU A 70 15.91 9.07 1.34
CA GLU A 70 17.04 9.75 0.72
C GLU A 70 18.38 9.04 0.96
N ASN A 71 18.55 8.46 2.15
CA ASN A 71 19.71 7.63 2.49
C ASN A 71 19.74 6.27 1.77
N GLU A 72 18.58 5.68 1.43
CA GLU A 72 18.53 4.46 0.60
C GLU A 72 18.87 4.77 -0.86
N VAL A 73 18.40 5.91 -1.38
CA VAL A 73 18.73 6.37 -2.75
C VAL A 73 20.21 6.68 -2.85
N ARG A 74 20.77 7.47 -1.92
CA ARG A 74 22.21 7.76 -1.88
C ARG A 74 23.04 6.49 -1.88
N ARG A 75 22.71 5.54 -0.99
CA ARG A 75 23.43 4.26 -0.92
C ARG A 75 23.31 3.44 -2.22
N TYR A 76 22.18 3.48 -2.92
CA TYR A 76 22.04 2.81 -4.22
C TYR A 76 22.91 3.47 -5.30
N MET A 77 22.95 4.81 -5.33
CA MET A 77 23.71 5.58 -6.30
C MET A 77 25.22 5.51 -6.06
N GLU A 78 25.67 5.41 -4.81
CA GLU A 78 27.08 5.30 -4.43
C GLU A 78 27.69 3.90 -4.70
N ASN A 79 26.86 2.87 -4.84
CA ASN A 79 27.29 1.48 -5.07
C ASN A 79 27.07 1.01 -6.53
N ARG A 80 26.89 1.96 -7.46
CA ARG A 80 26.70 1.73 -8.89
C ARG A 80 27.86 2.30 -9.69
#